data_AF-A0A7C5Y2Z9-F1
#
_entry.id   AF-A0A7C5Y2Z9-F1
#
_cell.length_a   1.000
_cell.length_b   1.000
_cell.length_c   1.000
_cell.angle_alpha   90.00
_cell.angle_beta   90.00
_cell.angle_gamma   90.00
#
_symmetry.space_group_name_H-M   'P 1'
#
loop_
_entity.id
_entity.type
_entity.pdbx_description
1 polymer ?
#
loop_
_entity_poly.entity_id
_entity_poly.type
_entity_poly.pdbx_seq_one_letter_code
_entity_poly.pdbx_strand_id
1 'polypeptide(L)'
;MVKNIVLELSSESNVDLDFFGVTGSILLGIHNPSFSDIDLIVYGYSNAIRVRETLKRLYSREDSGFSLPKGEVLESWAKDIIKIHPLTFEEALLLYSKYKWNRALYRGRQFSVHPVKLDDEVKGCWDCEKYRFMGITTIKARVVDSRDSIFIPATYVVDDVRVIDGVKPDKPIYRVVSYEGLYMDLADMGDEIVVRGKLEEVYDLNSGESYCQITVGSFEASGGDYLKPIKWLNELLR
;
A
#
# COMPACT_ATOMS: atom_id res chain seq x y z
N MET A 1 -10.64 -23.82 -1.27
CA MET A 1 -9.45 -23.00 -1.62
C MET A 1 -9.07 -22.07 -0.48
N VAL A 2 -9.98 -21.24 0.02
CA VAL A 2 -9.76 -20.30 1.16
C VAL A 2 -9.12 -20.97 2.38
N LYS A 3 -9.71 -22.07 2.87
CA LYS A 3 -9.14 -22.82 4.01
C LYS A 3 -7.69 -23.27 3.77
N ASN A 4 -7.36 -23.68 2.54
CA ASN A 4 -6.03 -24.21 2.22
C ASN A 4 -4.98 -23.09 2.24
N ILE A 5 -5.26 -21.95 1.60
CA ILE A 5 -4.33 -20.81 1.58
C ILE A 5 -4.08 -20.29 3.01
N VAL A 6 -5.11 -20.21 3.86
CA VAL A 6 -4.96 -19.76 5.24
C VAL A 6 -4.15 -20.75 6.08
N LEU A 7 -4.43 -22.05 6.00
CA LEU A 7 -3.67 -23.08 6.73
C LEU A 7 -2.19 -23.10 6.29
N GLU A 8 -1.94 -22.97 5.00
CA GLU A 8 -0.58 -22.97 4.45
C GLU A 8 0.19 -21.70 4.86
N LEU A 9 -0.44 -20.52 4.77
CA LEU A 9 0.16 -19.27 5.24
C LEU A 9 0.40 -19.27 6.74
N SER A 10 -0.55 -19.75 7.55
CA SER A 10 -0.39 -19.89 9.00
C SER A 10 0.81 -20.77 9.34
N SER A 11 0.91 -21.94 8.71
CA SER A 11 2.05 -22.86 8.90
C SER A 11 3.39 -22.25 8.48
N GLU A 12 3.48 -21.67 7.28
CA GLU A 12 4.74 -21.16 6.71
C GLU A 12 5.22 -19.84 7.36
N SER A 13 4.29 -19.04 7.89
CA SER A 13 4.61 -17.79 8.60
C SER A 13 4.69 -17.96 10.12
N ASN A 14 4.23 -19.10 10.64
CA ASN A 14 4.05 -19.40 12.06
C ASN A 14 3.09 -18.40 12.77
N VAL A 15 2.15 -17.82 12.02
CA VAL A 15 1.10 -16.93 12.56
C VAL A 15 -0.13 -17.78 12.89
N ASP A 16 -0.70 -17.58 14.08
CA ASP A 16 -1.90 -18.32 14.52
C ASP A 16 -3.08 -18.05 13.57
N LEU A 17 -3.92 -19.06 13.36
CA LEU A 17 -5.14 -18.96 12.57
C LEU A 17 -6.08 -17.88 13.09
N ASP A 18 -6.06 -17.61 14.40
CA ASP A 18 -6.87 -16.56 15.03
C ASP A 18 -6.53 -15.14 14.54
N PHE A 19 -5.36 -14.95 13.92
CA PHE A 19 -4.95 -13.67 13.32
C PHE A 19 -5.25 -13.58 11.81
N PHE A 20 -5.96 -14.54 11.23
CA PHE A 20 -6.41 -14.49 9.84
C PHE A 20 -7.92 -14.26 9.74
N GLY A 21 -8.32 -13.42 8.79
CA GLY A 21 -9.71 -13.21 8.43
C GLY A 21 -9.93 -13.33 6.92
N VAL A 22 -11.19 -13.28 6.50
CA VAL A 22 -11.59 -13.28 5.09
C VAL A 22 -12.60 -12.16 4.89
N THR A 23 -12.43 -11.35 3.85
CA THR A 23 -13.27 -10.19 3.54
C THR A 23 -13.85 -10.27 2.12
N GLY A 24 -14.27 -9.13 1.58
CA GLY A 24 -14.67 -8.97 0.19
C GLY A 24 -15.89 -9.79 -0.19
N SER A 25 -15.88 -10.34 -1.40
CA SER A 25 -17.02 -11.07 -1.98
C SER A 25 -17.47 -12.27 -1.13
N ILE A 26 -16.54 -12.90 -0.39
CA ILE A 26 -16.83 -14.04 0.50
C ILE A 26 -17.60 -13.56 1.73
N LEU A 27 -17.12 -12.51 2.40
CA LEU A 27 -17.79 -11.94 3.56
C LEU A 27 -19.19 -11.41 3.21
N LEU A 28 -19.33 -10.83 2.02
CA LEU A 28 -20.61 -10.31 1.51
C LEU A 28 -21.56 -11.39 0.97
N GLY A 29 -21.13 -12.65 0.86
CA GLY A 29 -21.95 -13.74 0.35
C GLY A 29 -22.24 -13.68 -1.17
N ILE A 30 -21.46 -12.92 -1.93
CA ILE A 30 -21.59 -12.73 -3.39
C ILE A 30 -20.42 -13.34 -4.17
N HIS A 31 -19.62 -14.18 -3.53
CA HIS A 31 -18.44 -14.80 -4.13
C HIS A 31 -18.81 -15.77 -5.25
N ASN A 32 -18.16 -15.62 -6.40
CA ASN A 32 -18.26 -16.57 -7.49
C ASN A 32 -16.95 -17.36 -7.63
N PRO A 33 -16.94 -18.67 -7.31
CA PRO A 33 -15.76 -19.52 -7.43
C PRO A 33 -15.15 -19.61 -8.84
N SER A 34 -15.89 -19.22 -9.90
CA SER A 34 -15.33 -19.21 -11.26
C SER A 34 -14.41 -18.01 -11.51
N PHE A 35 -14.65 -16.83 -10.92
CA PHE A 35 -13.86 -15.62 -11.21
C PHE A 35 -13.44 -14.75 -10.02
N SER A 36 -14.13 -14.77 -8.87
CA SER A 36 -13.85 -13.89 -7.72
C SER A 36 -12.53 -14.20 -7.00
N ASP A 37 -11.70 -13.20 -6.75
CA ASP A 37 -10.53 -13.36 -5.90
C ASP A 37 -10.87 -13.71 -4.44
N ILE A 38 -9.82 -14.00 -3.68
CA ILE A 38 -9.87 -14.28 -2.24
C ILE A 38 -9.18 -13.13 -1.51
N ASP A 39 -9.95 -12.37 -0.74
CA ASP A 39 -9.42 -11.28 0.07
C ASP A 39 -9.17 -11.73 1.51
N LEU A 40 -7.90 -11.80 1.91
CA LEU A 40 -7.49 -12.21 3.26
C LEU A 40 -7.21 -10.99 4.13
N ILE A 41 -7.58 -11.08 5.41
CA ILE A 41 -7.15 -10.15 6.46
C ILE A 41 -6.03 -10.80 7.27
N VAL A 42 -5.04 -9.99 7.67
CA VAL A 42 -4.04 -10.39 8.68
C VAL A 42 -4.02 -9.34 9.78
N TYR A 43 -4.31 -9.74 11.01
CA TYR A 43 -4.38 -8.85 12.15
C TYR A 43 -3.03 -8.73 12.85
N GLY A 44 -2.60 -7.49 13.09
CA GLY A 44 -1.36 -7.14 13.79
C GLY A 44 -0.18 -6.86 12.88
N TYR A 45 0.59 -5.81 13.20
CA TYR A 45 1.79 -5.41 12.46
C TYR A 45 2.81 -6.54 12.38
N SER A 46 3.14 -7.17 13.52
CA SER A 46 4.14 -8.25 13.55
C SER A 46 3.71 -9.43 12.68
N ASN A 47 2.43 -9.80 12.73
CA ASN A 47 1.88 -10.89 11.92
C ASN A 47 1.88 -10.54 10.43
N ALA A 48 1.48 -9.31 10.08
CA ALA A 48 1.48 -8.84 8.70
C ALA A 48 2.89 -8.85 8.09
N ILE A 49 3.92 -8.43 8.83
CA ILE A 49 5.31 -8.51 8.40
C ILE A 49 5.74 -9.97 8.17
N ARG A 50 5.40 -10.88 9.09
CA ARG A 50 5.73 -12.30 8.95
C ARG A 50 5.07 -12.94 7.74
N VAL A 51 3.80 -12.61 7.47
CA VAL A 51 3.09 -13.07 6.27
C VAL A 51 3.70 -12.47 5.00
N ARG A 52 4.00 -11.18 4.99
CA ARG A 52 4.68 -10.51 3.87
C ARG A 52 5.98 -11.20 3.50
N GLU A 53 6.87 -11.38 4.47
CA GLU A 53 8.18 -12.01 4.22
C GLU A 53 8.02 -13.49 3.81
N THR A 54 7.04 -14.18 4.37
CA THR A 54 6.70 -15.54 3.96
C THR A 54 6.25 -15.61 2.51
N LEU A 55 5.34 -14.73 2.08
CA LEU A 55 4.87 -14.66 0.70
C LEU A 55 6.02 -14.36 -0.26
N LYS A 56 6.89 -13.39 0.05
CA LYS A 56 8.10 -13.10 -0.76
C LYS A 56 8.97 -14.35 -0.95
N ARG A 57 9.16 -15.17 0.09
CA ARG A 57 9.87 -16.46 -0.04
C ARG A 57 9.10 -17.46 -0.89
N LEU A 58 7.79 -17.62 -0.68
CA LEU A 58 6.96 -18.58 -1.40
C LEU A 58 6.89 -18.29 -2.90
N TYR A 59 6.85 -17.01 -3.29
CA TYR A 59 6.90 -16.61 -4.71
C TYR A 59 8.19 -17.03 -5.42
N SER A 60 9.27 -17.26 -4.67
CA SER A 60 10.56 -17.71 -5.20
C SER A 60 10.65 -19.24 -5.33
N ARG A 61 9.64 -19.98 -4.87
CA ARG A 61 9.59 -21.45 -4.87
C ARG A 61 8.59 -21.95 -5.91
N GLU A 62 9.05 -22.75 -6.87
CA GLU A 62 8.19 -23.29 -7.94
C GLU A 62 7.09 -24.24 -7.41
N ASP A 63 7.34 -24.91 -6.29
CA ASP A 63 6.46 -25.93 -5.70
C ASP A 63 5.43 -25.38 -4.71
N SER A 64 5.50 -24.08 -4.36
CA SER A 64 4.66 -23.49 -3.31
C SER A 64 3.19 -23.29 -3.72
N GLY A 65 2.91 -23.25 -5.02
CA GLY A 65 1.62 -22.84 -5.53
C GLY A 65 1.33 -21.34 -5.38
N PHE A 66 2.22 -20.54 -4.79
CA PHE A 66 2.12 -19.08 -4.74
C PHE A 66 2.97 -18.47 -5.85
N SER A 67 2.42 -17.53 -6.61
CA SER A 67 3.17 -16.84 -7.65
C SER A 67 2.70 -15.41 -7.86
N LEU A 68 3.66 -14.53 -8.17
CA LEU A 68 3.36 -13.22 -8.74
C LEU A 68 2.78 -13.41 -10.17
N PRO A 69 1.93 -12.48 -10.63
CA PRO A 69 1.39 -12.54 -11.99
C PRO A 69 2.52 -12.48 -13.03
N LYS A 70 2.37 -13.25 -14.10
CA LYS A 70 3.29 -13.29 -15.25
C LYS A 70 2.50 -13.39 -16.55
N GLY A 71 3.15 -13.10 -17.68
CA GLY A 71 2.54 -13.21 -19.02
C GLY A 71 1.25 -12.39 -19.15
N GLU A 72 0.24 -12.99 -19.79
CA GLU A 72 -1.04 -12.33 -20.08
C GLU A 72 -1.76 -11.79 -18.83
N VAL A 73 -1.65 -12.48 -17.69
CA VAL A 73 -2.27 -12.04 -16.42
C VAL A 73 -1.64 -10.73 -15.96
N LEU A 74 -0.31 -10.64 -15.98
CA LEU A 74 0.41 -9.43 -15.60
C LEU A 74 0.10 -8.27 -16.55
N GLU A 75 0.07 -8.53 -17.87
CA GLU A 75 -0.30 -7.51 -18.85
C GLU A 75 -1.73 -7.02 -18.67
N SER A 76 -2.68 -7.91 -18.38
CA SER A 76 -4.07 -7.52 -18.12
C SER A 76 -4.16 -6.63 -16.89
N TRP A 77 -3.53 -7.02 -15.78
CA TRP A 77 -3.53 -6.21 -14.56
C TRP A 77 -2.89 -4.84 -14.77
N ALA A 78 -1.80 -4.78 -15.54
CA ALA A 78 -1.14 -3.53 -15.89
C ALA A 78 -2.04 -2.65 -16.79
N LYS A 79 -2.71 -3.22 -17.80
CA LYS A 79 -3.65 -2.48 -18.66
C LYS A 79 -4.85 -1.94 -17.87
N ASP A 80 -5.32 -2.68 -16.86
CA ASP A 80 -6.47 -2.24 -16.07
C ASP A 80 -6.11 -1.14 -15.09
N ILE A 81 -4.95 -1.22 -14.43
CA ILE A 81 -4.59 -0.22 -13.42
C ILE A 81 -4.25 1.14 -14.02
N ILE A 82 -3.64 1.20 -15.20
CA ILE A 82 -3.29 2.49 -15.86
C ILE A 82 -4.50 3.27 -16.36
N LYS A 83 -5.68 2.62 -16.47
CA LYS A 83 -6.94 3.31 -16.81
C LYS A 83 -7.45 4.15 -15.65
N ILE A 84 -7.01 3.84 -14.43
CA ILE A 84 -7.54 4.39 -13.17
C ILE A 84 -6.48 5.26 -12.48
N HIS A 85 -5.21 4.86 -12.55
CA HIS A 85 -4.11 5.53 -11.86
C HIS A 85 -3.08 6.09 -12.84
N PRO A 86 -2.39 7.20 -12.49
CA PRO A 86 -1.42 7.87 -13.36
C PRO A 86 -0.07 7.12 -13.34
N LEU A 87 -0.09 5.86 -13.76
CA LEU A 87 1.08 5.02 -13.97
C LEU A 87 1.31 4.81 -15.48
N THR A 88 2.57 4.69 -15.90
CA THR A 88 2.86 4.14 -17.22
C THR A 88 2.62 2.62 -17.23
N PHE A 89 2.52 2.04 -18.42
CA PHE A 89 2.35 0.59 -18.54
C PHE A 89 3.55 -0.16 -17.93
N GLU A 90 4.76 0.34 -18.13
CA GLU A 90 5.99 -0.23 -17.60
C GLU A 90 6.06 -0.11 -16.07
N GLU A 91 5.65 1.02 -15.51
CA GLU A 91 5.51 1.19 -14.05
C GLU A 91 4.50 0.18 -13.47
N ALA A 92 3.37 -0.03 -14.14
CA ALA A 92 2.36 -0.99 -13.71
C ALA A 92 2.84 -2.45 -13.80
N LEU A 93 3.59 -2.81 -14.86
CA LEU A 93 4.24 -4.11 -14.99
C LEU A 93 5.25 -4.31 -13.85
N LEU A 94 6.10 -3.31 -13.59
CA LEU A 94 7.11 -3.38 -12.54
C LEU A 94 6.47 -3.50 -11.15
N LEU A 95 5.40 -2.76 -10.89
CA LEU A 95 4.65 -2.81 -9.65
C LEU A 95 4.17 -4.24 -9.36
N TYR A 96 3.42 -4.85 -10.28
CA TYR A 96 2.81 -6.17 -10.03
C TYR A 96 3.78 -7.34 -10.15
N SER A 97 4.85 -7.21 -10.94
CA SER A 97 5.84 -8.27 -11.09
C SER A 97 6.88 -8.33 -9.98
N LYS A 98 7.03 -7.25 -9.20
CA LYS A 98 8.14 -7.13 -8.24
C LYS A 98 7.79 -6.50 -6.90
N TYR A 99 7.04 -5.40 -6.89
CA TYR A 99 6.86 -4.59 -5.68
C TYR A 99 5.58 -4.93 -4.90
N LYS A 100 4.52 -5.35 -5.59
CA LYS A 100 3.22 -5.64 -4.97
C LYS A 100 3.17 -7.06 -4.41
N TRP A 101 3.58 -7.22 -3.16
CA TRP A 101 3.60 -8.53 -2.51
C TRP A 101 2.21 -9.06 -2.12
N ASN A 102 1.26 -8.17 -1.85
CA ASN A 102 -0.02 -8.50 -1.24
C ASN A 102 -1.16 -8.72 -2.24
N ARG A 103 -0.85 -8.85 -3.53
CA ARG A 103 -1.79 -9.23 -4.59
C ARG A 103 -1.10 -10.19 -5.55
N ALA A 104 -1.54 -11.44 -5.57
CA ALA A 104 -0.83 -12.52 -6.25
C ALA A 104 -1.77 -13.67 -6.62
N LEU A 105 -1.21 -14.80 -7.05
CA LEU A 105 -1.93 -16.01 -7.42
C LEU A 105 -1.60 -17.13 -6.44
N TYR A 106 -2.62 -17.88 -6.00
CA TYR A 106 -2.50 -19.14 -5.28
C TYR A 106 -3.17 -20.23 -6.10
N ARG A 107 -2.36 -21.17 -6.61
CA ARG A 107 -2.78 -22.26 -7.52
C ARG A 107 -3.63 -21.75 -8.68
N GLY A 108 -3.21 -20.63 -9.28
CA GLY A 108 -3.88 -19.97 -10.40
C GLY A 108 -5.06 -19.05 -10.02
N ARG A 109 -5.45 -18.97 -8.74
CA ARG A 109 -6.51 -18.07 -8.28
C ARG A 109 -5.95 -16.79 -7.70
N GLN A 110 -6.46 -15.63 -8.12
CA GLN A 110 -6.09 -14.35 -7.52
C GLN A 110 -6.47 -14.32 -6.03
N PHE A 111 -5.55 -13.83 -5.20
CA PHE A 111 -5.79 -13.49 -3.82
C PHE A 111 -5.09 -12.19 -3.46
N SER A 112 -5.59 -11.56 -2.40
CA SER A 112 -5.02 -10.34 -1.81
C SER A 112 -4.85 -10.52 -0.30
N VAL A 113 -3.93 -9.75 0.29
CA VAL A 113 -3.73 -9.70 1.74
C VAL A 113 -3.85 -8.25 2.20
N HIS A 114 -4.70 -8.04 3.20
CA HIS A 114 -5.00 -6.74 3.79
C HIS A 114 -4.64 -6.76 5.28
N PRO A 115 -3.49 -6.20 5.64
CA PRO A 115 -3.11 -6.01 7.04
C PRO A 115 -4.07 -5.07 7.77
N VAL A 116 -4.39 -5.41 9.01
CA VAL A 116 -5.23 -4.61 9.91
C VAL A 116 -4.54 -4.48 11.25
N LYS A 117 -4.53 -3.28 11.83
CA LYS A 117 -3.95 -3.03 13.15
C LYS A 117 -4.74 -3.75 14.25
N LEU A 118 -4.05 -4.22 15.27
CA LEU A 118 -4.69 -4.58 16.54
C LEU A 118 -5.07 -3.30 17.31
N ASP A 119 -6.00 -3.42 18.26
CA ASP A 119 -6.50 -2.29 19.03
C ASP A 119 -5.38 -1.53 19.77
N ASP A 120 -4.38 -2.24 20.27
CA ASP A 120 -3.20 -1.67 20.96
C ASP A 120 -2.16 -1.05 20.01
N GLU A 121 -2.25 -1.32 18.71
CA GLU A 121 -1.41 -0.73 17.67
C GLU A 121 -1.99 0.58 17.11
N VAL A 122 -3.27 0.87 17.38
CA VAL A 122 -3.90 2.12 16.97
C VAL A 122 -3.41 3.25 17.87
N LYS A 123 -2.71 4.21 17.25
CA LYS A 123 -2.24 5.43 17.90
C LYS A 123 -3.17 6.59 17.55
N GLY A 124 -3.41 7.47 18.52
CA GLY A 124 -4.29 8.63 18.38
C GLY A 124 -5.64 8.42 19.07
N CYS A 125 -6.44 9.47 19.13
CA CYS A 125 -7.82 9.42 19.61
C CYS A 125 -8.74 10.07 18.57
N TRP A 126 -10.02 9.76 18.64
CA TRP A 126 -11.00 10.35 17.73
C TRP A 126 -11.05 11.88 17.92
N ASP A 127 -11.11 12.62 16.81
CA ASP A 127 -11.18 14.09 16.79
C ASP A 127 -9.95 14.80 17.43
N CYS A 128 -8.75 14.22 17.25
CA CYS A 128 -7.50 14.81 17.74
C CYS A 128 -6.73 15.65 16.70
N GLU A 129 -7.09 15.57 15.42
CA GLU A 129 -6.44 16.31 14.34
C GLU A 129 -7.48 17.09 13.53
N LYS A 130 -7.18 18.35 13.18
CA LYS A 130 -7.96 19.13 12.21
C LYS A 130 -7.15 19.34 10.94
N TYR A 131 -7.81 19.23 9.80
CA TYR A 131 -7.16 19.31 8.49
C TYR A 131 -7.65 20.53 7.72
N ARG A 132 -6.72 21.25 7.09
CA ARG A 132 -7.00 22.37 6.20
C ARG A 132 -6.36 22.12 4.83
N PHE A 133 -7.19 22.06 3.79
CA PHE A 133 -6.72 21.95 2.40
C PHE A 133 -5.91 23.19 2.00
N MET A 134 -4.75 22.98 1.38
CA MET A 134 -3.86 24.05 0.91
C MET A 134 -3.63 24.06 -0.61
N GLY A 135 -3.91 22.96 -1.31
CA GLY A 135 -3.72 22.83 -2.76
C GLY A 135 -3.24 21.44 -3.18
N ILE A 136 -3.09 21.21 -4.48
CA ILE A 136 -2.42 20.01 -5.00
C ILE A 136 -0.94 20.31 -5.19
N THR A 137 -0.07 19.43 -4.68
CA THR A 137 1.38 19.63 -4.67
C THR A 137 2.08 18.34 -5.06
N THR A 138 3.17 18.46 -5.82
CA THR A 138 4.12 17.38 -6.11
C THR A 138 5.39 17.60 -5.31
N ILE A 139 5.81 16.61 -4.53
CA ILE A 139 7.04 16.62 -3.76
C ILE A 139 7.97 15.47 -4.17
N LYS A 140 9.27 15.68 -3.96
CA LYS A 140 10.26 14.63 -3.79
C LYS A 140 10.67 14.61 -2.31
N ALA A 141 10.75 13.44 -1.71
CA ALA A 141 11.12 13.30 -0.30
C ALA A 141 11.84 11.98 -0.04
N ARG A 142 12.57 11.91 1.07
CA ARG A 142 13.18 10.68 1.57
C ARG A 142 12.32 10.09 2.69
N VAL A 143 12.08 8.79 2.66
CA VAL A 143 11.35 8.07 3.70
C VAL A 143 12.26 7.83 4.90
N VAL A 144 11.80 8.20 6.10
CA VAL A 144 12.52 7.95 7.37
C VAL A 144 11.83 6.91 8.24
N ASP A 145 10.53 6.69 8.06
CA ASP A 145 9.78 5.61 8.69
C ASP A 145 8.67 5.14 7.75
N SER A 146 8.61 3.83 7.50
CA SER A 146 7.60 3.16 6.67
C SER A 146 6.78 2.13 7.46
N ARG A 147 6.87 2.11 8.80
CA ARG A 147 6.20 1.12 9.66
C ARG A 147 4.71 1.00 9.38
N ASP A 148 4.03 2.13 9.20
CA ASP A 148 2.59 2.17 8.96
C ASP A 148 2.22 2.14 7.47
N SER A 149 3.19 1.99 6.56
CA SER A 149 2.94 1.91 5.12
C SER A 149 2.26 0.62 4.69
N ILE A 150 2.33 -0.42 5.52
CA ILE A 150 1.74 -1.74 5.27
C ILE A 150 0.22 -1.78 5.51
N PHE A 151 -0.34 -0.75 6.14
CA PHE A 151 -1.77 -0.63 6.45
C PHE A 151 -2.49 0.33 5.49
N ILE A 152 -3.82 0.39 5.58
CA ILE A 152 -4.62 1.46 4.97
C ILE A 152 -5.20 2.35 6.09
N PRO A 153 -5.01 3.68 6.03
CA PRO A 153 -4.18 4.39 5.07
C PRO A 153 -2.69 4.11 5.29
N ALA A 154 -1.93 4.01 4.20
CA ALA A 154 -0.48 3.80 4.25
C ALA A 154 0.20 5.11 4.64
N THR A 155 0.99 5.09 5.71
CA THR A 155 1.70 6.28 6.18
C THR A 155 3.21 6.13 6.03
N TYR A 156 3.83 7.13 5.41
CA TYR A 156 5.28 7.27 5.28
C TYR A 156 5.70 8.56 5.98
N VAL A 157 6.55 8.48 7.00
CA VAL A 157 7.21 9.66 7.58
C VAL A 157 8.37 10.03 6.68
N VAL A 158 8.52 11.32 6.38
CA VAL A 158 9.46 11.82 5.38
C VAL A 158 10.30 12.99 5.88
N ASP A 159 11.48 13.14 5.29
CA ASP A 159 12.34 14.31 5.40
C ASP A 159 12.97 14.68 4.03
N ASP A 160 13.88 15.67 4.01
CA ASP A 160 14.46 16.27 2.78
C ASP A 160 13.40 16.56 1.71
N VAL A 161 12.29 17.16 2.15
CA VAL A 161 11.14 17.40 1.27
C VAL A 161 11.41 18.58 0.36
N ARG A 162 11.30 18.33 -0.96
CA ARG A 162 11.46 19.33 -2.02
C ARG A 162 10.17 19.41 -2.83
N VAL A 163 9.54 20.57 -2.85
CA VAL A 163 8.39 20.84 -3.71
C VAL A 163 8.87 21.00 -5.14
N ILE A 164 8.33 20.18 -6.04
CA ILE A 164 8.63 20.19 -7.48
C ILE A 164 7.59 21.02 -8.25
N ASP A 165 6.33 20.93 -7.85
CA ASP A 165 5.19 21.58 -8.49
C ASP A 165 4.08 21.86 -7.46
N GLY A 166 3.32 22.93 -7.63
CA GLY A 166 2.21 23.30 -6.75
C GLY A 166 2.59 24.20 -5.57
N VAL A 167 1.84 24.06 -4.47
CA VAL A 167 1.90 24.99 -3.34
C VAL A 167 3.07 24.67 -2.43
N LYS A 168 3.87 25.69 -2.09
CA LYS A 168 4.93 25.57 -1.10
C LYS A 168 4.38 25.97 0.28
N PRO A 169 4.28 25.05 1.25
CA PRO A 169 3.82 25.41 2.59
C PRO A 169 4.90 26.16 3.38
N ASP A 170 4.46 27.01 4.31
CA ASP A 170 5.35 27.66 5.29
C ASP A 170 5.80 26.69 6.40
N LYS A 171 5.07 25.59 6.58
CA LYS A 171 5.35 24.55 7.58
C LYS A 171 5.98 23.32 6.91
N PRO A 172 6.85 22.59 7.62
CA PRO A 172 7.43 21.36 7.10
C PRO A 172 6.37 20.29 6.82
N ILE A 173 6.60 19.53 5.75
CA ILE A 173 5.82 18.33 5.42
C ILE A 173 6.47 17.15 6.16
N TYR A 174 5.76 16.54 7.11
CA TYR A 174 6.32 15.44 7.92
C TYR A 174 5.93 14.05 7.45
N ARG A 175 4.79 13.92 6.76
CA ARG A 175 4.28 12.61 6.34
C ARG A 175 3.55 12.66 5.02
N VAL A 176 3.51 11.50 4.37
CA VAL A 176 2.67 11.20 3.23
C VAL A 176 1.69 10.11 3.66
N VAL A 177 0.40 10.32 3.40
CA VAL A 177 -0.68 9.40 3.75
C VAL A 177 -1.38 8.97 2.47
N SER A 178 -1.50 7.67 2.21
CA SER A 178 -2.19 7.13 1.04
C SER A 178 -3.40 6.31 1.46
N TYR A 179 -4.58 6.76 1.05
CA TYR A 179 -5.82 5.97 1.10
C TYR A 179 -5.96 5.02 -0.09
N GLU A 180 -5.05 5.13 -1.06
CA GLU A 180 -5.00 4.23 -2.20
C GLU A 180 -4.16 2.99 -1.85
N GLY A 181 -4.82 1.82 -1.83
CA GLY A 181 -4.22 0.54 -1.50
C GLY A 181 -3.11 0.13 -2.46
N LEU A 182 -3.11 0.66 -3.69
CA LEU A 182 -2.03 0.48 -4.67
C LEU A 182 -0.66 0.85 -4.10
N TYR A 183 -0.60 1.96 -3.35
CA TYR A 183 0.63 2.56 -2.85
C TYR A 183 1.05 2.11 -1.43
N MET A 184 0.40 1.07 -0.89
CA MET A 184 0.85 0.43 0.36
C MET A 184 2.19 -0.26 0.17
N ASP A 185 3.06 -0.11 1.17
CA ASP A 185 4.32 -0.87 1.35
C ASP A 185 5.25 -0.85 0.11
N LEU A 186 5.33 0.30 -0.59
CA LEU A 186 6.12 0.46 -1.81
C LEU A 186 7.53 1.01 -1.59
N ALA A 187 7.76 1.68 -0.47
CA ALA A 187 9.02 2.33 -0.14
C ALA A 187 9.44 2.01 1.29
N ASP A 188 10.73 1.73 1.47
CA ASP A 188 11.33 1.44 2.77
C ASP A 188 12.07 2.66 3.31
N MET A 189 12.45 2.62 4.59
CA MET A 189 13.33 3.62 5.19
C MET A 189 14.60 3.81 4.34
N GLY A 190 14.90 5.06 4.00
CA GLY A 190 16.02 5.46 3.15
C GLY A 190 15.68 5.61 1.67
N ASP A 191 14.56 5.06 1.19
CA ASP A 191 14.12 5.25 -0.19
C ASP A 191 13.71 6.71 -0.45
N GLU A 192 13.93 7.17 -1.69
CA GLU A 192 13.34 8.41 -2.17
C GLU A 192 12.03 8.14 -2.93
N ILE A 193 11.02 8.97 -2.69
CA ILE A 193 9.71 8.91 -3.34
C ILE A 193 9.37 10.24 -4.02
N VAL A 194 8.63 10.16 -5.12
CA VAL A 194 7.92 11.29 -5.72
C VAL A 194 6.44 11.10 -5.49
N VAL A 195 5.80 12.13 -4.93
CA VAL A 195 4.40 12.08 -4.52
C VAL A 195 3.68 13.28 -5.07
N ARG A 196 2.55 13.06 -5.74
CA ARG A 196 1.59 14.10 -6.09
C ARG A 196 0.32 13.85 -5.29
N GLY A 197 -0.18 14.85 -4.59
CA GLY A 197 -1.40 14.71 -3.80
C GLY A 197 -1.89 16.00 -3.19
N LYS A 198 -2.92 15.88 -2.37
CA LYS A 198 -3.51 16.98 -1.61
C LYS A 198 -2.58 17.41 -0.49
N LEU A 199 -2.08 18.64 -0.55
CA LEU A 199 -1.37 19.27 0.55
C LEU A 199 -2.38 19.73 1.61
N GLU A 200 -2.17 19.28 2.84
CA GLU A 200 -2.99 19.62 3.98
C GLU A 200 -2.11 20.13 5.12
N GLU A 201 -2.58 21.18 5.79
CA GLU A 201 -2.10 21.50 7.13
C GLU A 201 -2.88 20.69 8.15
N VAL A 202 -2.16 20.00 9.02
CA VAL A 202 -2.67 19.25 10.15
C VAL A 202 -2.43 20.07 11.41
N TYR A 203 -3.49 20.27 12.19
CA TYR A 203 -3.42 20.85 13.53
C TYR A 203 -3.71 19.75 14.55
N ASP A 204 -2.70 19.37 15.32
CA ASP A 204 -2.83 18.39 16.39
C ASP A 204 -3.34 19.09 17.65
N LEU A 205 -4.54 18.69 18.09
CA LEU A 205 -5.24 19.28 19.23
C LEU A 205 -4.63 18.88 20.57
N ASN A 206 -3.86 17.79 20.63
CA ASN A 206 -3.22 17.33 21.86
C ASN A 206 -1.92 18.09 22.13
N SER A 207 -1.09 18.28 21.10
CA SER A 207 0.18 19.00 21.22
C SER A 207 0.04 20.52 21.02
N GLY A 208 -1.01 20.96 20.31
CA GLY A 208 -1.16 22.34 19.85
C GLY A 208 -0.22 22.69 18.69
N GLU A 209 0.52 21.72 18.16
CA GLU A 209 1.42 21.90 17.04
C GLU A 209 0.68 21.78 15.70
N SER A 210 1.32 22.30 14.66
CA SER A 210 0.81 22.17 13.29
C SER A 210 1.93 21.89 12.32
N TYR A 211 1.59 21.08 11.34
CA TYR A 211 2.51 20.62 10.31
C TYR A 211 1.77 20.38 9.00
N CYS A 212 2.50 20.03 7.93
CA CYS A 212 1.89 19.65 6.67
C CYS A 212 2.01 18.15 6.37
N GLN A 213 1.07 17.62 5.59
CA GLN A 213 1.13 16.29 5.00
C GLN A 213 0.72 16.34 3.52
N ILE A 214 1.12 15.33 2.75
CA ILE A 214 0.54 15.06 1.43
C ILE A 214 -0.39 13.85 1.54
N THR A 215 -1.63 13.99 1.08
CA THR A 215 -2.63 12.94 1.04
C THR A 215 -2.88 12.46 -0.38
N VAL A 216 -2.77 11.15 -0.61
CA VAL A 216 -3.04 10.44 -1.86
C VAL A 216 -4.33 9.63 -1.71
N GLY A 217 -5.14 9.54 -2.76
CA GLY A 217 -6.49 8.99 -2.74
C GLY A 217 -7.54 10.04 -2.34
N SER A 218 -7.34 11.31 -2.70
CA SER A 218 -8.25 12.40 -2.34
C SER A 218 -9.20 12.78 -3.49
N PHE A 219 -10.40 13.26 -3.15
CA PHE A 219 -11.36 13.76 -4.15
C PHE A 219 -10.77 14.94 -4.95
N GLU A 220 -10.07 15.85 -4.26
CA GLU A 220 -9.49 17.06 -4.83
C GLU A 220 -8.41 16.76 -5.88
N ALA A 221 -7.75 15.60 -5.79
CA ALA A 221 -6.76 15.18 -6.77
C ALA A 221 -7.37 14.61 -8.07
N SER A 222 -8.67 14.30 -8.09
CA SER A 222 -9.40 13.83 -9.28
C SER A 222 -8.72 12.64 -9.98
N GLY A 223 -8.15 11.71 -9.22
CA GLY A 223 -7.43 10.53 -9.73
C GLY A 223 -6.05 10.82 -10.33
N GLY A 224 -5.56 12.05 -10.25
CA GLY A 224 -4.24 12.46 -10.73
C GLY A 224 -3.13 12.37 -9.68
N ASP A 225 -3.43 11.92 -8.47
CA ASP A 225 -2.46 11.71 -7.39
C ASP A 225 -1.75 10.36 -7.48
N TYR A 226 -0.54 10.30 -6.94
CA TYR A 226 0.29 9.11 -6.94
C TYR A 226 1.40 9.16 -5.91
N LEU A 227 1.93 7.97 -5.58
CA LEU A 227 3.20 7.79 -4.88
C LEU A 227 4.07 6.83 -5.70
N LYS A 228 5.27 7.26 -6.07
CA LYS A 228 6.20 6.48 -6.90
C LYS A 228 7.60 6.46 -6.28
N PRO A 229 8.15 5.29 -5.94
CA PRO A 229 9.55 5.18 -5.55
C PRO A 229 10.49 5.55 -6.71
N ILE A 230 11.49 6.40 -6.47
CA ILE A 230 12.45 6.82 -7.51
C ILE A 230 13.26 5.65 -8.04
N LYS A 231 13.49 4.62 -7.22
CA LYS A 231 14.17 3.38 -7.64
C LYS A 231 13.53 2.72 -8.87
N TRP A 232 12.23 2.94 -9.14
CA TRP A 232 11.59 2.45 -10.35
C TRP A 232 12.18 3.04 -11.62
N LEU A 233 12.52 4.35 -11.62
CA LEU A 233 13.15 4.99 -12.78
C LEU A 233 14.48 4.33 -13.15
N ASN A 234 15.27 3.96 -12.15
CA ASN A 234 16.57 3.30 -12.36
C ASN A 234 16.42 1.88 -12.94
N GLU A 235 15.29 1.22 -12.67
CA GLU A 235 15.00 -0.12 -13.21
C GLU A 235 14.40 -0.05 -14.62
N LEU A 236 13.64 0.99 -14.93
CA LEU A 236 13.07 1.20 -16.27
C LEU A 236 14.10 1.67 -17.30
N LEU A 237 15.25 2.19 -16.86
CA LEU A 237 16.36 2.61 -17.73
C LEU A 237 17.39 1.49 -17.98
N ARG A 238 17.21 0.30 -17.38
CA ARG A 238 18.09 -0.88 -17.56
C ARG A 238 17.48 -1.86 -18.55
#